data_AF-A0A9X6N630-F1
#
_entry.id   AF-A0A9X6N630-F1
#
_cell.length_a   1.000
_cell.length_b   1.000
_cell.length_c   1.000
_cell.angle_alpha   90.00
_cell.angle_beta   90.00
_cell.angle_gamma   90.00
#
_symmetry.space_group_name_H-M   'P 1'
#
loop_
_entity.id
_entity.type
_entity.pdbx_description
1 polymer ?
#
loop_
_entity_poly.entity_id
_entity_poly.type
_entity_poly.pdbx_seq_one_letter_code
_entity_poly.pdbx_strand_id
1 'polypeptide(L)'
;MEVYHITSRKRETYNVQVKYSILFECALGIAAITHKRLIDTLEKSQNEWEEIKEALTEEMREHLQFVEEHNTWKALLQLLYEEDFQDLSQFNFKIDSFSEEDLKFICLPFLGEKYEEKRRLAATGVVCAIHELKELTDNHQFFSTYISFICNVDVQVLKSHLIAVMTGWYESVIKREEEQILSILKRDYEAKNEMNKKMKPEEFVEWATGGVDYMPEPSVHHVLLIPQMTYRPWNIEADIDDTKVFHYPVANESIHPEDPYEPNYFLVQKHKALGDEARLRIVKMLFEKERTLQEITERLQFGKSTVHHHLKLLRAAKLVDIHDGKYVLRKKAVQSLAKELDMFLNR
;
A
#
# COMPACT_ATOMS: atom_id res chain seq x y z
N MET A 1 19.99 -33.83 -9.43
CA MET A 1 18.84 -34.71 -9.12
C MET A 1 17.80 -34.41 -10.20
N GLU A 2 17.57 -35.33 -11.14
CA GLU A 2 16.57 -35.12 -12.20
C GLU A 2 15.17 -35.37 -11.62
N VAL A 3 14.33 -34.34 -11.63
CA VAL A 3 12.95 -34.43 -11.15
C VAL A 3 12.06 -34.76 -12.35
N TYR A 4 11.48 -35.97 -12.35
CA TYR A 4 10.49 -36.36 -13.33
C TYR A 4 9.11 -35.83 -12.93
N HIS A 5 8.58 -34.88 -13.69
CA HIS A 5 7.24 -34.33 -13.46
C HIS A 5 6.16 -35.31 -14.00
N ILE A 6 5.67 -36.20 -13.13
CA ILE A 6 4.63 -37.20 -13.44
C ILE A 6 3.22 -36.58 -13.41
N THR A 7 3.08 -35.32 -12.98
CA THR A 7 1.79 -34.63 -12.83
C THR A 7 1.59 -33.53 -13.87
N SER A 8 0.43 -33.51 -14.54
CA SER A 8 0.00 -32.46 -15.48
C SER A 8 -0.59 -31.21 -14.81
N ARG A 9 -0.69 -31.19 -13.47
CA ARG A 9 -1.26 -30.06 -12.72
C ARG A 9 -0.33 -28.86 -12.83
N LYS A 10 -0.79 -27.80 -13.50
CA LYS A 10 -0.11 -26.49 -13.48
C LYS A 10 -0.12 -25.95 -12.05
N ARG A 11 0.95 -25.27 -11.65
CA ARG A 11 1.02 -24.58 -10.35
C ARG A 11 -0.18 -23.66 -10.21
N GLU A 12 -0.92 -23.79 -9.11
CA GLU A 12 -2.03 -22.88 -8.79
C GLU A 12 -1.46 -21.49 -8.47
N THR A 13 -2.22 -20.47 -8.85
CA THR A 13 -1.89 -19.06 -8.66
C THR A 13 -3.10 -18.33 -8.11
N TYR A 14 -2.90 -17.13 -7.59
CA TYR A 14 -3.96 -16.29 -7.05
C TYR A 14 -4.84 -15.68 -8.15
N ASN A 15 -6.08 -15.37 -7.80
CA ASN A 15 -6.97 -14.57 -8.65
C ASN A 15 -6.79 -13.09 -8.32
N VAL A 16 -6.68 -12.24 -9.34
CA VAL A 16 -6.54 -10.79 -9.14
C VAL A 16 -7.88 -10.09 -9.34
N GLN A 17 -8.28 -9.32 -8.34
CA GLN A 17 -9.43 -8.44 -8.35
C GLN A 17 -8.95 -6.99 -8.28
N VAL A 18 -9.64 -6.10 -8.98
CA VAL A 18 -9.42 -4.66 -8.87
C VAL A 18 -10.69 -4.07 -8.27
N LYS A 19 -10.56 -3.13 -7.33
CA LYS A 19 -11.67 -2.33 -6.80
C LYS A 19 -11.23 -0.89 -6.68
N TYR A 20 -12.16 0.06 -6.69
CA TYR A 20 -11.86 1.44 -6.32
C TYR A 20 -12.97 1.97 -5.43
N SER A 21 -12.61 2.81 -4.47
CA SER A 21 -13.58 3.51 -3.63
C SER A 21 -12.95 4.79 -3.09
N ILE A 22 -13.75 5.85 -3.04
CA ILE A 22 -13.31 7.12 -2.47
C ILE A 22 -13.11 7.03 -0.96
N LEU A 23 -13.75 6.07 -0.29
CA LEU A 23 -13.58 5.85 1.14
C LEU A 23 -12.18 5.35 1.48
N PHE A 24 -11.52 4.61 0.57
CA PHE A 24 -10.11 4.30 0.72
C PHE A 24 -9.25 5.56 0.64
N GLU A 25 -9.54 6.52 -0.26
CA GLU A 25 -8.86 7.82 -0.27
C GLU A 25 -9.08 8.60 1.04
N CYS A 26 -10.25 8.49 1.66
CA CYS A 26 -10.48 9.08 2.99
C CYS A 26 -9.55 8.45 4.04
N ALA A 27 -9.59 7.12 4.18
CA ALA A 27 -8.80 6.41 5.19
C ALA A 27 -7.30 6.60 4.97
N LEU A 28 -6.86 6.60 3.72
CA LEU A 28 -5.47 6.88 3.34
C LEU A 28 -5.11 8.35 3.60
N GLY A 29 -5.98 9.31 3.33
CA GLY A 29 -5.76 10.72 3.68
C GLY A 29 -5.52 10.92 5.17
N ILE A 30 -6.37 10.31 5.98
CA ILE A 30 -6.28 10.31 7.44
C ILE A 30 -4.97 9.64 7.90
N ALA A 31 -4.60 8.50 7.30
CA ALA A 31 -3.35 7.81 7.62
C ALA A 31 -2.11 8.65 7.23
N ALA A 32 -2.12 9.29 6.06
CA ALA A 32 -1.01 10.08 5.55
C ALA A 32 -0.73 11.31 6.42
N ILE A 33 -1.78 12.06 6.77
CA ILE A 33 -1.64 13.32 7.52
C ILE A 33 -1.20 13.09 8.97
N THR A 34 -1.53 11.93 9.55
CA THR A 34 -1.17 11.54 10.92
C THR A 34 0.18 10.82 10.99
N HIS A 35 0.74 10.39 9.86
CA HIS A 35 2.01 9.66 9.80
C HIS A 35 3.22 10.56 9.45
N LYS A 36 3.71 11.29 10.45
CA LYS A 36 4.81 12.28 10.33
C LYS A 36 6.07 11.80 9.60
N ARG A 37 6.41 10.51 9.66
CA ARG A 37 7.65 9.99 9.02
C ARG A 37 7.53 9.80 7.50
N LEU A 38 6.31 9.66 6.98
CA LEU A 38 6.07 9.34 5.57
C LEU A 38 5.58 10.55 4.77
N ILE A 39 4.99 11.54 5.43
CA ILE A 39 4.36 12.69 4.78
C ILE A 39 5.31 13.44 3.82
N ASP A 40 6.58 13.63 4.21
CA ASP A 40 7.61 14.31 3.40
C ASP A 40 8.10 13.50 2.19
N THR A 41 7.66 12.23 2.08
CA THR A 41 8.03 11.33 0.99
C THR A 41 6.91 11.15 -0.03
N LEU A 42 5.75 11.75 0.21
CA LEU A 42 4.59 11.71 -0.69
C LEU A 42 4.73 12.77 -1.79
N GLU A 43 3.96 12.62 -2.85
CA GLU A 43 3.92 13.56 -3.97
C GLU A 43 3.30 14.90 -3.59
N LYS A 44 2.25 14.88 -2.75
CA LYS A 44 1.65 16.08 -2.17
C LYS A 44 2.66 16.77 -1.25
N SER A 45 2.89 18.06 -1.49
CA SER A 45 3.90 18.84 -0.79
C SER A 45 3.54 19.11 0.67
N GLN A 46 4.55 19.44 1.48
CA GLN A 46 4.34 19.78 2.89
C GLN A 46 3.38 20.97 3.06
N ASN A 47 3.47 21.97 2.17
CA ASN A 47 2.58 23.13 2.23
C ASN A 47 1.12 22.75 1.98
N GLU A 48 0.84 21.89 0.99
CA GLU A 48 -0.52 21.40 0.73
C GLU A 48 -1.08 20.61 1.93
N TRP A 49 -0.25 19.81 2.60
CA TRP A 49 -0.66 19.11 3.82
C TRP A 49 -0.95 20.05 4.97
N GLU A 50 -0.14 21.09 5.17
CA GLU A 50 -0.39 22.09 6.21
C GLU A 50 -1.62 22.94 5.90
N GLU A 51 -1.87 23.31 4.64
CA GLU A 51 -3.10 23.98 4.21
C GLU A 51 -4.35 23.13 4.50
N ILE A 52 -4.28 21.81 4.24
CA ILE A 52 -5.35 20.89 4.61
C ILE A 52 -5.55 20.91 6.12
N LYS A 53 -4.49 20.75 6.92
CA LYS A 53 -4.60 20.81 8.38
C LYS A 53 -5.25 22.11 8.79
N GLU A 54 -4.74 23.26 8.36
CA GLU A 54 -5.24 24.60 8.66
C GLU A 54 -6.71 24.81 8.30
N ALA A 55 -7.22 24.15 7.25
CA ALA A 55 -8.62 24.22 6.87
C ALA A 55 -9.57 23.37 7.76
N LEU A 56 -9.05 22.42 8.55
CA LEU A 56 -9.87 21.55 9.41
C LEU A 56 -10.40 22.29 10.65
N THR A 57 -11.60 21.91 11.06
CA THR A 57 -12.20 22.35 12.34
C THR A 57 -11.39 21.85 13.53
N GLU A 58 -11.54 22.50 14.68
CA GLU A 58 -10.85 22.08 15.91
C GLU A 58 -11.23 20.64 16.30
N GLU A 59 -12.52 20.32 16.25
CA GLU A 59 -13.04 18.95 16.49
C GLU A 59 -12.36 17.91 15.59
N MET A 60 -12.18 18.23 14.30
CA MET A 60 -11.53 17.30 13.37
C MET A 60 -10.03 17.15 13.69
N ARG A 61 -9.34 18.20 14.17
CA ARG A 61 -7.95 18.09 14.61
C ARG A 61 -7.81 17.23 15.86
N GLU A 62 -8.74 17.35 16.81
CA GLU A 62 -8.78 16.48 17.98
C GLU A 62 -8.94 15.00 17.57
N HIS A 63 -9.84 14.72 16.61
CA HIS A 63 -9.95 13.38 16.05
C HIS A 63 -8.69 12.92 15.32
N LEU A 64 -8.01 13.77 14.55
CA LEU A 64 -6.73 13.40 13.92
C LEU A 64 -5.61 13.17 14.95
N GLN A 65 -5.59 13.92 16.05
CA GLN A 65 -4.67 13.67 17.16
C GLN A 65 -4.95 12.30 17.79
N PHE A 66 -6.23 11.98 18.00
CA PHE A 66 -6.65 10.67 18.50
C PHE A 66 -6.24 9.54 17.54
N VAL A 67 -6.37 9.75 16.22
CA VAL A 67 -5.86 8.84 15.20
C VAL A 67 -4.34 8.66 15.30
N GLU A 68 -3.58 9.75 15.45
CA GLU A 68 -2.11 9.68 15.56
C GLU A 68 -1.69 8.91 16.82
N GLU A 69 -2.36 9.15 17.95
CA GLU A 69 -2.04 8.51 19.23
C GLU A 69 -2.37 7.01 19.22
N HIS A 70 -3.53 6.65 18.68
CA HIS A 70 -4.06 5.28 18.78
C HIS A 70 -4.01 4.48 17.48
N ASN A 71 -3.52 5.05 16.38
CA ASN A 71 -3.44 4.42 15.05
C ASN A 71 -4.80 3.92 14.53
N THR A 72 -5.89 4.62 14.83
CA THR A 72 -7.25 4.23 14.42
C THR A 72 -7.49 4.28 12.90
N TRP A 73 -6.58 4.91 12.14
CA TRP A 73 -6.56 4.80 10.67
C TRP A 73 -6.46 3.34 10.19
N LYS A 74 -5.80 2.46 10.97
CA LYS A 74 -5.71 1.03 10.66
C LYS A 74 -7.08 0.36 10.78
N ALA A 75 -7.88 0.75 11.78
CA ALA A 75 -9.24 0.25 11.96
C ALA A 75 -10.12 0.64 10.76
N LEU A 76 -10.02 1.89 10.30
CA LEU A 76 -10.75 2.35 9.10
C LEU A 76 -10.44 1.49 7.87
N LEU A 77 -9.16 1.23 7.61
CA LEU A 77 -8.78 0.38 6.48
C LEU A 77 -9.31 -1.05 6.62
N GLN A 78 -9.25 -1.64 7.81
CA GLN A 78 -9.77 -2.99 8.04
C GLN A 78 -11.28 -3.06 7.84
N LEU A 79 -12.02 -2.08 8.35
CA LEU A 79 -13.46 -2.00 8.18
C LEU A 79 -13.85 -1.88 6.70
N LEU A 80 -13.12 -1.07 5.93
CA LEU A 80 -13.35 -0.92 4.49
C LEU A 80 -13.06 -2.19 3.67
N TYR A 81 -12.34 -3.18 4.21
CA TYR A 81 -12.13 -4.45 3.51
C TYR A 81 -13.28 -5.45 3.72
N GLU A 82 -14.09 -5.28 4.76
CA GLU A 82 -15.17 -6.23 5.09
C GLU A 82 -16.30 -6.19 4.05
N GLU A 83 -16.65 -5.01 3.55
CA GLU A 83 -17.76 -4.83 2.61
C GLU A 83 -17.45 -3.75 1.55
N ASP A 84 -18.16 -3.81 0.42
CA ASP A 84 -18.02 -2.87 -0.68
C ASP A 84 -18.96 -1.67 -0.51
N PHE A 85 -18.58 -0.75 0.38
CA PHE A 85 -19.35 0.45 0.68
C PHE A 85 -19.39 1.42 -0.51
N GLN A 86 -20.60 1.75 -0.98
CA GLN A 86 -20.79 2.66 -2.11
C GLN A 86 -20.69 4.14 -1.71
N ASP A 87 -21.03 4.45 -0.47
CA ASP A 87 -21.05 5.81 0.05
C ASP A 87 -20.80 5.85 1.57
N LEU A 88 -20.56 7.06 2.07
CA LEU A 88 -20.30 7.31 3.49
C LEU A 88 -21.49 6.95 4.39
N SER A 89 -22.73 7.03 3.88
CA SER A 89 -23.92 6.71 4.69
C SER A 89 -24.01 5.20 4.96
N GLN A 90 -23.69 4.37 3.96
CA GLN A 90 -23.59 2.92 4.12
C GLN A 90 -22.49 2.54 5.11
N PHE A 91 -21.34 3.19 5.01
CA PHE A 91 -20.23 2.99 5.96
C PHE A 91 -20.69 3.32 7.38
N ASN A 92 -21.23 4.53 7.61
CA ASN A 92 -21.68 4.97 8.93
C ASN A 92 -22.75 4.04 9.53
N PHE A 93 -23.76 3.68 8.74
CA PHE A 93 -24.80 2.75 9.16
C PHE A 93 -24.22 1.39 9.57
N LYS A 94 -23.24 0.88 8.81
CA LYS A 94 -22.61 -0.40 9.11
C LYS A 94 -21.82 -0.35 10.42
N ILE A 95 -21.04 0.72 10.64
CA ILE A 95 -20.29 0.91 11.91
C ILE A 95 -21.23 0.90 13.11
N ASP A 96 -22.36 1.61 13.03
CA ASP A 96 -23.35 1.63 14.10
C ASP A 96 -23.99 0.25 14.32
N SER A 97 -24.18 -0.54 13.25
CA SER A 97 -24.82 -1.85 13.32
C SER A 97 -23.97 -2.96 13.96
N PHE A 98 -22.64 -2.84 13.98
CA PHE A 98 -21.77 -3.90 14.49
C PHE A 98 -21.96 -4.15 15.99
N SER A 99 -21.83 -5.41 16.42
CA SER A 99 -21.68 -5.71 17.84
C SER A 99 -20.30 -5.24 18.35
N GLU A 100 -20.13 -5.17 19.67
CA GLU A 100 -18.82 -4.85 20.26
C GLU A 100 -17.75 -5.88 19.86
N GLU A 101 -18.10 -7.17 19.92
CA GLU A 101 -17.19 -8.24 19.56
C GLU A 101 -16.79 -8.15 18.09
N ASP A 102 -17.76 -7.99 17.17
CA ASP A 102 -17.48 -7.96 15.74
C ASP A 102 -16.64 -6.74 15.36
N LEU A 103 -16.99 -5.55 15.88
CA LEU A 103 -16.23 -4.33 15.59
C LEU A 103 -14.79 -4.45 16.07
N LYS A 104 -14.57 -4.91 17.30
CA LYS A 104 -13.22 -5.09 17.84
C LYS A 104 -12.46 -6.16 17.07
N PHE A 105 -13.11 -7.27 16.71
CA PHE A 105 -12.49 -8.33 15.93
C PHE A 105 -12.02 -7.84 14.55
N ILE A 106 -12.87 -7.11 13.82
CA ILE A 106 -12.50 -6.52 12.51
C ILE A 106 -11.32 -5.56 12.67
N CYS A 107 -11.35 -4.69 13.68
CA CYS A 107 -10.30 -3.73 13.98
C CYS A 107 -9.00 -4.36 14.52
N LEU A 108 -8.96 -5.66 14.86
CA LEU A 108 -7.72 -6.31 15.28
C LEU A 108 -6.96 -6.81 14.04
N PRO A 109 -5.61 -6.71 14.01
CA PRO A 109 -4.82 -7.09 12.85
C PRO A 109 -4.94 -8.59 12.56
N PHE A 110 -5.09 -8.93 11.28
CA PHE A 110 -4.97 -10.30 10.81
C PHE A 110 -3.51 -10.76 10.89
N LEU A 111 -3.24 -11.83 11.64
CA LEU A 111 -1.88 -12.39 11.83
C LEU A 111 -1.73 -13.78 11.18
N GLY A 112 -2.70 -14.18 10.36
CA GLY A 112 -2.79 -15.49 9.73
C GLY A 112 -3.89 -16.38 10.33
N GLU A 113 -4.40 -17.30 9.52
CA GLU A 113 -5.54 -18.18 9.81
C GLU A 113 -5.42 -18.90 11.16
N LYS A 114 -4.22 -19.38 11.51
CA LYS A 114 -3.95 -20.09 12.77
C LYS A 114 -4.19 -19.26 14.04
N TYR A 115 -4.31 -17.94 13.94
CA TYR A 115 -4.52 -17.05 15.09
C TYR A 115 -5.91 -16.40 15.11
N GLU A 116 -6.80 -16.75 14.18
CA GLU A 116 -8.15 -16.18 14.08
C GLU A 116 -8.99 -16.44 15.34
N GLU A 117 -8.92 -17.64 15.90
CA GLU A 117 -9.60 -17.96 17.17
C GLU A 117 -9.09 -17.06 18.31
N LYS A 118 -7.77 -16.82 18.37
CA LYS A 118 -7.17 -15.93 19.37
C LYS A 118 -7.56 -14.47 19.16
N ARG A 119 -7.62 -14.03 17.91
CA ARG A 119 -8.11 -12.70 17.52
C ARG A 119 -9.54 -12.47 18.00
N ARG A 120 -10.42 -13.48 17.85
CA ARG A 120 -11.79 -13.44 18.38
C ARG A 120 -11.82 -13.40 19.92
N LEU A 121 -11.05 -14.25 20.59
CA LEU A 121 -10.95 -14.23 22.06
C LEU A 121 -10.43 -12.88 22.58
N ALA A 122 -9.46 -12.27 21.92
CA ALA A 122 -8.96 -10.94 22.28
C ALA A 122 -10.04 -9.85 22.10
N ALA A 123 -10.83 -9.91 21.02
CA ALA A 123 -11.95 -8.99 20.80
C ALA A 123 -13.00 -9.05 21.92
N THR A 124 -13.22 -10.23 22.52
CA THR A 124 -14.10 -10.42 23.70
C THR A 124 -13.46 -10.02 25.03
N GLY A 125 -12.19 -9.58 25.05
CA GLY A 125 -11.50 -9.12 26.26
C GLY A 125 -10.69 -10.18 27.01
N VAL A 126 -10.47 -11.37 26.44
CA VAL A 126 -9.68 -12.42 27.10
C VAL A 126 -8.22 -12.00 27.21
N VAL A 127 -7.77 -11.71 28.43
CA VAL A 127 -6.44 -11.15 28.73
C VAL A 127 -5.28 -11.98 28.18
N CYS A 128 -5.36 -13.32 28.26
CA CYS A 128 -4.32 -14.20 27.73
C CYS A 128 -4.20 -14.07 26.20
N ALA A 129 -5.33 -14.03 25.49
CA ALA A 129 -5.34 -13.87 24.04
C ALA A 129 -4.79 -12.49 23.61
N ILE A 130 -5.12 -11.42 24.35
CA ILE A 130 -4.57 -10.08 24.10
C ILE A 130 -3.05 -10.07 24.28
N HIS A 131 -2.54 -10.69 25.35
CA HIS A 131 -1.09 -10.77 25.60
C HIS A 131 -0.37 -11.49 24.47
N GLU A 132 -0.88 -12.64 24.04
CA GLU A 132 -0.27 -13.43 22.98
C GLU A 132 -0.28 -12.72 21.63
N LEU A 133 -1.36 -12.00 21.26
CA LEU A 133 -1.38 -11.19 20.03
C LEU A 133 -0.35 -10.06 20.08
N LYS A 134 -0.12 -9.47 21.25
CA LYS A 134 0.92 -8.45 21.42
C LYS A 134 2.31 -9.06 21.24
N GLU A 135 2.61 -10.19 21.88
CA GLU A 135 3.90 -10.90 21.72
C GLU A 135 4.18 -11.28 20.26
N LEU A 136 3.16 -11.75 19.53
CA LEU A 136 3.27 -12.08 18.10
C LEU A 136 3.62 -10.85 17.23
N THR A 137 3.37 -9.65 17.73
CA THR A 137 3.54 -8.39 17.02
C THR A 137 4.59 -7.47 17.63
N ASP A 138 5.41 -7.95 18.56
CA ASP A 138 6.41 -7.15 19.30
C ASP A 138 7.44 -6.48 18.39
N ASN A 139 7.75 -7.07 17.23
CA ASN A 139 8.68 -6.51 16.26
C ASN A 139 8.06 -5.38 15.41
N HIS A 140 6.74 -5.15 15.51
CA HIS A 140 6.04 -4.12 14.76
C HIS A 140 5.92 -2.83 15.57
N GLN A 141 6.08 -1.68 14.91
CA GLN A 141 6.29 -0.39 15.58
C GLN A 141 5.13 0.06 16.48
N PHE A 142 3.88 -0.30 16.15
CA PHE A 142 2.69 0.21 16.85
C PHE A 142 1.62 -0.86 17.17
N PHE A 143 1.80 -2.12 16.77
CA PHE A 143 0.72 -3.11 16.93
C PHE A 143 0.44 -3.45 18.39
N SER A 144 1.46 -3.51 19.24
CA SER A 144 1.26 -3.81 20.66
C SER A 144 0.40 -2.74 21.38
N THR A 145 0.63 -1.46 21.09
CA THR A 145 -0.19 -0.35 21.64
C THR A 145 -1.57 -0.30 21.00
N TYR A 146 -1.66 -0.51 19.69
CA TYR A 146 -2.92 -0.55 18.94
C TYR A 146 -3.86 -1.66 19.42
N ILE A 147 -3.36 -2.90 19.53
CA ILE A 147 -4.14 -4.05 20.03
C ILE A 147 -4.65 -3.76 21.45
N SER A 148 -3.78 -3.21 22.30
CA SER A 148 -4.16 -2.82 23.66
C SER A 148 -5.27 -1.76 23.67
N PHE A 149 -5.21 -0.78 22.78
CA PHE A 149 -6.24 0.24 22.66
C PHE A 149 -7.58 -0.36 22.20
N ILE A 150 -7.59 -1.10 21.08
CA ILE A 150 -8.82 -1.67 20.50
C ILE A 150 -9.54 -2.60 21.47
N CYS A 151 -8.81 -3.40 22.26
CA CYS A 151 -9.45 -4.30 23.21
C CYS A 151 -10.09 -3.57 24.41
N ASN A 152 -9.50 -2.46 24.85
CA ASN A 152 -9.91 -1.76 26.08
C ASN A 152 -10.81 -0.54 25.87
N VAL A 153 -10.86 0.01 24.66
CA VAL A 153 -11.71 1.17 24.35
C VAL A 153 -13.19 0.81 24.47
N ASP A 154 -13.98 1.77 24.96
CA ASP A 154 -15.43 1.69 24.91
C ASP A 154 -15.90 1.66 23.44
N VAL A 155 -16.80 0.73 23.12
CA VAL A 155 -17.25 0.52 21.74
C VAL A 155 -17.99 1.73 21.17
N GLN A 156 -18.75 2.46 21.99
CA GLN A 156 -19.49 3.63 21.51
C GLN A 156 -18.54 4.78 21.22
N VAL A 157 -17.54 4.99 22.08
CA VAL A 157 -16.46 5.95 21.84
C VAL A 157 -15.74 5.62 20.52
N LEU A 158 -15.39 4.34 20.29
CA LEU A 158 -14.74 3.92 19.07
C LEU A 158 -15.62 4.16 17.83
N LYS A 159 -16.90 3.74 17.87
CA LYS A 159 -17.84 3.94 16.75
C LYS A 159 -18.00 5.42 16.41
N SER A 160 -18.33 6.24 17.40
CA SER A 160 -18.50 7.68 17.22
C SER A 160 -17.24 8.32 16.66
N HIS A 161 -16.05 7.94 17.17
CA HIS A 161 -14.78 8.44 16.64
C HIS A 161 -14.55 8.05 15.17
N LEU A 162 -14.73 6.78 14.80
CA LEU A 162 -14.50 6.29 13.44
C LEU A 162 -15.46 6.94 12.42
N ILE A 163 -16.73 7.11 12.80
CA ILE A 163 -17.73 7.81 11.99
C ILE A 163 -17.38 9.28 11.84
N ALA A 164 -17.04 9.95 12.95
CA ALA A 164 -16.74 11.38 12.95
C ALA A 164 -15.50 11.70 12.12
N VAL A 165 -14.42 10.92 12.27
CA VAL A 165 -13.17 11.16 11.52
C VAL A 165 -13.35 10.87 10.02
N MET A 166 -14.06 9.80 9.64
CA MET A 166 -14.33 9.51 8.23
C MET A 166 -15.23 10.57 7.60
N THR A 167 -16.29 10.96 8.30
CA THR A 167 -17.25 11.97 7.83
C THR A 167 -16.58 13.34 7.72
N GLY A 168 -15.88 13.77 8.77
CA GLY A 168 -15.19 15.06 8.81
C GLY A 168 -14.11 15.17 7.75
N TRP A 169 -13.34 14.10 7.51
CA TRP A 169 -12.36 14.08 6.43
C TRP A 169 -13.01 14.11 5.05
N TYR A 170 -14.05 13.29 4.83
CA TYR A 170 -14.77 13.27 3.56
C TYR A 170 -15.35 14.66 3.24
N GLU A 171 -16.04 15.29 4.18
CA GLU A 171 -16.67 16.60 3.97
C GLU A 171 -15.66 17.74 3.77
N SER A 172 -14.55 17.72 4.52
CA SER A 172 -13.58 18.82 4.53
C SER A 172 -12.59 18.74 3.36
N VAL A 173 -12.16 17.53 3.00
CA VAL A 173 -11.06 17.30 2.05
C VAL A 173 -11.57 16.73 0.74
N ILE A 174 -12.32 15.63 0.79
CA ILE A 174 -12.66 14.84 -0.40
C ILE A 174 -13.81 15.46 -1.20
N LYS A 175 -14.86 15.96 -0.52
CA LYS A 175 -16.11 16.44 -1.13
C LYS A 175 -15.91 17.53 -2.18
N ARG A 176 -14.87 18.36 -2.04
CA ARG A 176 -14.54 19.42 -3.00
C ARG A 176 -14.04 18.88 -4.34
N GLU A 177 -13.36 17.73 -4.31
CA GLU A 177 -12.68 17.13 -5.45
C GLU A 177 -13.27 15.74 -5.80
N GLU A 178 -14.41 15.38 -5.21
CA GLU A 178 -14.97 14.03 -5.27
C GLU A 178 -15.20 13.55 -6.69
N GLU A 179 -15.84 14.37 -7.54
CA GLU A 179 -16.09 14.01 -8.93
C GLU A 179 -14.79 13.79 -9.72
N GLN A 180 -13.77 14.63 -9.44
CA GLN A 180 -12.47 14.52 -10.07
C GLN A 180 -11.74 13.25 -9.63
N ILE A 181 -11.66 12.99 -8.32
CA ILE A 181 -11.02 11.80 -7.76
C ILE A 181 -11.71 10.54 -8.27
N LEU A 182 -13.04 10.47 -8.22
CA LEU A 182 -13.80 9.31 -8.72
C LEU A 182 -13.57 9.08 -10.22
N SER A 183 -13.53 10.14 -11.02
CA SER A 183 -13.23 10.03 -12.45
C SER A 183 -11.83 9.46 -12.70
N ILE A 184 -10.83 9.89 -11.93
CA ILE A 184 -9.45 9.37 -12.01
C ILE A 184 -9.41 7.89 -11.61
N LEU A 185 -9.96 7.54 -10.45
CA LEU A 185 -9.99 6.18 -9.92
C LEU A 185 -10.73 5.22 -10.86
N LYS A 186 -11.86 5.65 -11.41
CA LYS A 186 -12.65 4.87 -12.37
C LYS A 186 -11.88 4.62 -13.67
N ARG A 187 -11.25 5.65 -14.25
CA ARG A 187 -10.42 5.51 -15.46
C ARG A 187 -9.25 4.57 -15.23
N ASP A 188 -8.61 4.66 -14.07
CA ASP A 188 -7.54 3.74 -13.68
C ASP A 188 -8.07 2.31 -13.60
N TYR A 189 -9.12 2.08 -12.81
CA TYR A 189 -9.79 0.78 -12.66
C TYR A 189 -10.18 0.13 -14.00
N GLU A 190 -10.79 0.89 -14.92
CA GLU A 190 -11.18 0.38 -16.24
C GLU A 190 -9.96 -0.03 -17.06
N ALA A 191 -8.92 0.80 -17.11
CA ALA A 191 -7.68 0.48 -17.80
C ALA A 191 -6.99 -0.76 -17.22
N LYS A 192 -7.01 -0.93 -15.89
CA LYS A 192 -6.37 -2.07 -15.21
C LYS A 192 -7.13 -3.36 -15.45
N ASN A 193 -8.46 -3.32 -15.46
CA ASN A 193 -9.26 -4.50 -15.80
C ASN A 193 -9.06 -4.96 -17.25
N GLU A 194 -8.87 -4.04 -18.21
CA GLU A 194 -8.52 -4.41 -19.58
C GLU A 194 -7.14 -5.07 -19.69
N MET A 195 -6.19 -4.66 -18.85
CA MET A 195 -4.85 -5.27 -18.81
C MET A 195 -4.84 -6.62 -18.06
N ASN A 196 -5.65 -6.77 -17.01
CA ASN A 196 -5.83 -8.02 -16.28
C ASN A 196 -6.26 -9.18 -17.20
N LYS A 197 -7.10 -8.88 -18.22
CA LYS A 197 -7.52 -9.86 -19.24
C LYS A 197 -6.39 -10.33 -20.17
N LYS A 198 -5.32 -9.56 -20.30
CA LYS A 198 -4.23 -9.76 -21.27
C LYS A 198 -2.95 -10.32 -20.65
N MET A 199 -2.84 -10.30 -19.33
CA MET A 199 -1.64 -10.67 -18.57
C MET A 199 -1.92 -11.88 -17.67
N LYS A 200 -0.86 -12.56 -17.24
CA LYS A 200 -0.97 -13.54 -16.15
C LYS A 200 -1.11 -12.81 -14.81
N PRO A 201 -1.75 -13.40 -13.79
CA PRO A 201 -1.93 -12.78 -12.47
C PRO A 201 -0.67 -12.10 -11.91
N GLU A 202 0.46 -12.80 -11.92
CA GLU A 202 1.71 -12.27 -11.34
C GLU A 202 2.33 -11.15 -12.18
N GLU A 203 2.27 -11.27 -13.52
CA GLU A 203 2.72 -10.20 -14.43
C GLU A 203 1.84 -8.96 -14.29
N PHE A 204 0.54 -9.15 -14.12
CA PHE A 204 -0.42 -8.07 -13.94
C PHE A 204 -0.21 -7.33 -12.61
N VAL A 205 -0.04 -8.05 -11.50
CA VAL A 205 0.27 -7.43 -10.19
C VAL A 205 1.59 -6.68 -10.23
N GLU A 206 2.64 -7.28 -10.81
CA GLU A 206 3.95 -6.62 -10.97
C GLU A 206 3.81 -5.33 -11.80
N TRP A 207 3.07 -5.37 -12.92
CA TRP A 207 2.84 -4.20 -13.76
C TRP A 207 2.00 -3.11 -13.07
N ALA A 208 0.87 -3.47 -12.47
CA ALA A 208 -0.09 -2.53 -11.88
C ALA A 208 0.50 -1.80 -10.66
N THR A 209 1.34 -2.47 -9.88
CA THR A 209 1.99 -1.91 -8.67
C THR A 209 3.32 -1.20 -8.97
N GLY A 210 3.69 -1.02 -10.24
CA GLY A 210 4.96 -0.39 -10.61
C GLY A 210 6.20 -1.24 -10.28
N GLY A 211 6.04 -2.56 -10.15
CA GLY A 211 7.12 -3.54 -10.12
C GLY A 211 7.16 -4.46 -8.91
N VAL A 212 6.12 -4.53 -8.06
CA VAL A 212 6.11 -5.43 -6.89
C VAL A 212 6.04 -6.89 -7.36
N ASP A 213 7.11 -7.66 -7.10
CA ASP A 213 7.21 -9.08 -7.46
C ASP A 213 6.56 -9.95 -6.37
N TYR A 214 5.23 -10.07 -6.41
CA TYR A 214 4.45 -10.85 -5.44
C TYR A 214 4.19 -12.27 -5.94
N MET A 215 4.72 -13.27 -5.23
CA MET A 215 4.57 -14.69 -5.56
C MET A 215 3.39 -15.33 -4.82
N PRO A 216 2.70 -16.32 -5.42
CA PRO A 216 1.62 -17.03 -4.75
C PRO A 216 2.07 -17.72 -3.46
N GLU A 217 1.31 -17.52 -2.39
CA GLU A 217 1.50 -18.10 -1.06
C GLU A 217 0.43 -19.17 -0.79
N PRO A 218 0.71 -20.20 0.04
CA PRO A 218 -0.26 -21.27 0.28
C PRO A 218 -1.59 -20.85 0.89
N SER A 219 -1.63 -19.75 1.64
CA SER A 219 -2.82 -19.24 2.34
C SER A 219 -3.41 -17.98 1.71
N VAL A 220 -2.98 -17.62 0.49
CA VAL A 220 -3.46 -16.45 -0.24
C VAL A 220 -3.92 -16.87 -1.62
N HIS A 221 -5.22 -16.99 -1.80
CA HIS A 221 -5.83 -17.33 -3.09
C HIS A 221 -6.24 -16.09 -3.90
N HIS A 222 -6.25 -14.90 -3.29
CA HIS A 222 -6.68 -13.66 -3.93
C HIS A 222 -5.68 -12.51 -3.77
N VAL A 223 -5.57 -11.66 -4.79
CA VAL A 223 -4.90 -10.36 -4.72
C VAL A 223 -5.92 -9.27 -5.04
N LEU A 224 -6.09 -8.33 -4.13
CA LEU A 224 -6.95 -7.16 -4.29
C LEU A 224 -6.10 -5.92 -4.59
N LEU A 225 -6.28 -5.35 -5.77
CA LEU A 225 -5.63 -4.12 -6.20
C LEU A 225 -6.59 -2.94 -6.05
N ILE A 226 -6.18 -1.90 -5.33
CA ILE A 226 -6.95 -0.68 -5.11
C ILE A 226 -6.14 0.52 -5.59
N PRO A 227 -6.58 1.29 -6.60
CA PRO A 227 -5.88 2.48 -7.02
C PRO A 227 -5.98 3.54 -5.93
N GLN A 228 -4.88 4.26 -5.70
CA GLN A 228 -4.84 5.40 -4.78
C GLN A 228 -4.12 6.62 -5.34
N MET A 229 -4.53 7.81 -4.90
CA MET A 229 -3.87 9.08 -5.21
C MET A 229 -3.04 9.60 -4.04
N THR A 230 -3.57 9.50 -2.82
CA THR A 230 -3.04 10.15 -1.62
C THR A 230 -1.60 9.77 -1.27
N TYR A 231 -1.24 8.49 -1.39
CA TYR A 231 0.05 7.93 -0.99
C TYR A 231 1.06 7.82 -2.12
N ARG A 232 0.76 8.37 -3.30
CA ARG A 232 1.73 8.41 -4.41
C ARG A 232 3.07 8.98 -3.94
N PRO A 233 4.22 8.39 -4.33
CA PRO A 233 4.37 7.30 -5.32
C PRO A 233 4.40 5.89 -4.72
N TRP A 234 3.99 5.69 -3.47
CA TRP A 234 4.19 4.43 -2.74
C TRP A 234 3.05 3.44 -2.93
N ASN A 235 3.38 2.15 -2.89
CA ASN A 235 2.38 1.10 -2.67
C ASN A 235 2.20 0.90 -1.17
N ILE A 236 0.98 0.56 -0.76
CA ILE A 236 0.67 0.15 0.61
C ILE A 236 0.16 -1.28 0.56
N GLU A 237 0.67 -2.10 1.46
CA GLU A 237 0.29 -3.50 1.56
C GLU A 237 -0.57 -3.73 2.80
N ALA A 238 -1.56 -4.61 2.67
CA ALA A 238 -2.30 -5.15 3.79
C ALA A 238 -2.59 -6.63 3.56
N ASP A 239 -2.72 -7.37 4.65
CA ASP A 239 -3.08 -8.77 4.66
C ASP A 239 -4.45 -8.90 5.34
N ILE A 240 -5.39 -9.56 4.67
CA ILE A 240 -6.69 -9.96 5.20
C ILE A 240 -6.88 -11.46 4.92
N ASP A 241 -7.96 -12.03 5.42
CA ASP A 241 -8.23 -13.45 5.21
C ASP A 241 -8.24 -13.81 3.72
N ASP A 242 -7.48 -14.83 3.37
CA ASP A 242 -7.30 -15.36 2.02
C ASP A 242 -6.79 -14.35 0.93
N THR A 243 -6.51 -13.10 1.29
CA THR A 243 -6.31 -12.03 0.31
C THR A 243 -5.15 -11.10 0.67
N LYS A 244 -4.25 -10.91 -0.30
CA LYS A 244 -3.23 -9.85 -0.25
C LYS A 244 -3.78 -8.58 -0.88
N VAL A 245 -3.74 -7.46 -0.16
CA VAL A 245 -4.22 -6.16 -0.67
C VAL A 245 -3.02 -5.27 -1.03
N PHE A 246 -3.08 -4.66 -2.21
CA PHE A 246 -2.17 -3.60 -2.62
C PHE A 246 -2.96 -2.33 -2.97
N HIS A 247 -2.73 -1.26 -2.20
CA HIS A 247 -3.06 0.08 -2.65
C HIS A 247 -1.93 0.59 -3.52
N TYR A 248 -2.19 0.76 -4.82
CA TYR A 248 -1.18 1.14 -5.80
C TYR A 248 -1.41 2.55 -6.31
N PRO A 249 -0.36 3.33 -6.60
CA PRO A 249 -0.53 4.68 -7.12
C PRO A 249 -1.23 4.65 -8.48
N VAL A 250 -2.28 5.46 -8.66
CA VAL A 250 -2.95 5.64 -9.97
C VAL A 250 -1.94 5.94 -11.07
N ALA A 251 -2.23 5.66 -12.33
CA ALA A 251 -1.35 6.02 -13.42
C ALA A 251 -1.50 7.52 -13.79
N ASN A 252 -0.44 8.18 -14.27
CA ASN A 252 -0.49 9.60 -14.63
C ASN A 252 -1.52 9.90 -15.73
N GLU A 253 -1.67 8.97 -16.67
CA GLU A 253 -2.63 9.02 -17.75
C GLU A 253 -4.09 8.99 -17.24
N SER A 254 -4.29 8.37 -16.07
CA SER A 254 -5.57 8.40 -15.37
C SER A 254 -5.79 9.72 -14.62
N ILE A 255 -4.74 10.51 -14.34
CA ILE A 255 -4.85 11.86 -13.77
C ILE A 255 -5.10 12.87 -14.89
N HIS A 256 -4.30 12.84 -15.95
CA HIS A 256 -4.31 13.77 -17.08
C HIS A 256 -4.68 13.05 -18.39
N PRO A 257 -5.98 12.79 -18.65
CA PRO A 257 -6.39 12.01 -19.84
C PRO A 257 -6.15 12.78 -21.15
N GLU A 258 -6.17 14.11 -21.08
CA GLU A 258 -6.11 14.99 -22.25
C GLU A 258 -4.68 15.16 -22.79
N ASP A 259 -3.66 14.71 -22.04
CA ASP A 259 -2.27 14.73 -22.48
C ASP A 259 -1.83 13.32 -22.89
N PRO A 260 -1.98 12.93 -24.18
CA PRO A 260 -1.55 11.62 -24.66
C PRO A 260 -0.02 11.48 -24.65
N TYR A 261 0.73 12.57 -24.45
CA TYR A 261 2.18 12.57 -24.41
C TYR A 261 2.72 12.43 -22.99
N GLU A 262 1.87 12.42 -21.96
CA GLU A 262 2.33 12.25 -20.59
C GLU A 262 2.73 10.78 -20.32
N PRO A 263 4.00 10.51 -19.97
CA PRO A 263 4.44 9.18 -19.63
C PRO A 263 4.02 8.75 -18.22
N ASN A 264 3.89 7.45 -18.01
CA ASN A 264 3.72 6.89 -16.68
C ASN A 264 4.86 7.34 -15.74
N TYR A 265 4.52 7.72 -14.49
CA TYR A 265 5.50 8.16 -13.49
C TYR A 265 6.68 7.19 -13.32
N PHE A 266 6.41 5.88 -13.19
CA PHE A 266 7.47 4.90 -13.01
C PHE A 266 8.34 4.73 -14.25
N LEU A 267 7.78 4.92 -15.46
CA LEU A 267 8.56 4.93 -16.70
C LEU A 267 9.60 6.05 -16.63
N VAL A 268 9.19 7.27 -16.26
CA VAL A 268 10.10 8.41 -16.11
C VAL A 268 11.13 8.17 -15.02
N GLN A 269 10.72 7.71 -13.83
CA GLN A 269 11.64 7.48 -12.72
C GLN A 269 12.70 6.42 -13.05
N LYS A 270 12.30 5.31 -13.71
CA LYS A 270 13.24 4.28 -14.16
C LYS A 270 14.26 4.83 -15.16
N HIS A 271 13.81 5.60 -16.16
CA HIS A 271 14.71 6.17 -17.17
C HIS A 271 15.63 7.26 -16.58
N LYS A 272 15.10 8.15 -15.73
CA LYS A 272 15.90 9.13 -14.98
C LYS A 272 16.89 8.45 -14.03
N ALA A 273 16.52 7.30 -13.47
CA ALA A 273 17.40 6.52 -12.61
C ALA A 273 18.58 5.91 -13.38
N LEU A 274 18.34 5.48 -14.61
CA LEU A 274 19.32 4.83 -15.48
C LEU A 274 20.13 5.80 -16.34
N GLY A 275 19.68 7.04 -16.53
CA GLY A 275 20.37 8.09 -17.29
C GLY A 275 21.64 8.65 -16.63
N ASP A 276 22.31 7.90 -15.77
CA ASP A 276 23.53 8.30 -15.05
C ASP A 276 24.55 7.15 -15.05
N GLU A 277 25.79 7.50 -15.39
CA GLU A 277 26.84 6.52 -15.62
C GLU A 277 27.17 5.72 -14.35
N ALA A 278 27.25 6.39 -13.19
CA ALA A 278 27.51 5.75 -11.90
C ALA A 278 26.43 4.71 -11.57
N ARG A 279 25.15 5.07 -11.75
CA ARG A 279 24.02 4.15 -11.54
C ARG A 279 24.02 2.98 -12.52
N LEU A 280 24.36 3.18 -13.79
CA LEU A 280 24.50 2.06 -14.74
C LEU A 280 25.63 1.09 -14.33
N ARG A 281 26.76 1.61 -13.83
CA ARG A 281 27.84 0.76 -13.29
C ARG A 281 27.35 -0.06 -12.09
N ILE A 282 26.58 0.55 -11.17
CA ILE A 282 25.95 -0.16 -10.05
C ILE A 282 24.99 -1.25 -10.56
N VAL A 283 24.08 -0.91 -11.49
CA VAL A 283 23.12 -1.85 -12.07
C VAL A 283 23.83 -3.03 -12.72
N LYS A 284 24.92 -2.80 -13.48
CA LYS A 284 25.74 -3.86 -14.06
C LYS A 284 26.34 -4.76 -12.97
N MET A 285 26.89 -4.18 -11.91
CA MET A 285 27.47 -4.94 -10.79
C MET A 285 26.42 -5.80 -10.06
N LEU A 286 25.19 -5.29 -9.92
CA LEU A 286 24.08 -5.99 -9.28
C LEU A 286 23.43 -7.04 -10.19
N PHE A 287 23.52 -6.86 -11.51
CA PHE A 287 23.09 -7.87 -12.48
C PHE A 287 23.93 -9.15 -12.38
N GLU A 288 25.24 -9.00 -12.13
CA GLU A 288 26.20 -10.09 -11.95
C GLU A 288 25.97 -10.86 -10.63
N LYS A 289 25.85 -10.12 -9.52
CA LYS A 289 25.55 -10.69 -8.20
C LYS A 289 24.99 -9.62 -7.26
N GLU A 290 24.22 -10.04 -6.27
CA GLU A 290 23.88 -9.20 -5.11
C GLU A 290 25.14 -8.73 -4.38
N ARG A 291 25.10 -7.50 -3.84
CA ARG A 291 26.27 -6.86 -3.21
C ARG A 291 25.89 -5.98 -2.04
N THR A 292 26.76 -5.91 -1.04
CA THR A 292 26.65 -4.94 0.06
C THR A 292 27.00 -3.51 -0.39
N LEU A 293 26.62 -2.51 0.40
CA LEU A 293 27.03 -1.11 0.18
C LEU A 293 28.56 -0.99 0.12
N GLN A 294 29.27 -1.71 0.97
CA GLN A 294 30.73 -1.68 1.04
C GLN A 294 31.37 -2.23 -0.24
N GLU A 295 30.93 -3.41 -0.72
CA GLU A 295 31.44 -4.00 -1.96
C GLU A 295 31.25 -3.08 -3.18
N ILE A 296 30.15 -2.32 -3.22
CA ILE A 296 29.88 -1.36 -4.30
C ILE A 296 30.81 -0.14 -4.18
N THR A 297 30.96 0.38 -2.96
CA THR A 297 31.80 1.55 -2.66
C THR A 297 33.26 1.27 -2.99
N GLU A 298 33.80 0.14 -2.55
CA GLU A 298 35.20 -0.25 -2.79
C GLU A 298 35.51 -0.40 -4.28
N ARG A 299 34.55 -0.92 -5.07
CA ARG A 299 34.76 -1.20 -6.49
C ARG A 299 34.59 0.03 -7.38
N LEU A 300 33.72 0.98 -7.00
CA LEU A 300 33.52 2.23 -7.73
C LEU A 300 34.46 3.35 -7.25
N GLN A 301 35.16 3.17 -6.13
CA GLN A 301 36.02 4.19 -5.50
C GLN A 301 35.28 5.51 -5.22
N PHE A 302 33.97 5.44 -5.00
CA PHE A 302 33.15 6.59 -4.61
C PHE A 302 33.02 6.70 -3.10
N GLY A 303 32.62 7.87 -2.61
CA GLY A 303 32.25 8.05 -1.22
C GLY A 303 31.02 7.21 -0.85
N LYS A 304 31.00 6.65 0.37
CA LYS A 304 29.89 5.84 0.89
C LYS A 304 28.54 6.58 0.80
N SER A 305 28.53 7.89 1.08
CA SER A 305 27.33 8.74 0.96
C SER A 305 26.81 8.83 -0.48
N THR A 306 27.71 8.98 -1.45
CA THR A 306 27.37 9.04 -2.88
C THR A 306 26.76 7.73 -3.37
N VAL A 307 27.38 6.58 -3.04
CA VAL A 307 26.84 5.26 -3.42
C VAL A 307 25.49 5.01 -2.75
N HIS A 308 25.35 5.36 -1.47
CA HIS A 308 24.08 5.26 -0.77
C HIS A 308 22.99 6.11 -1.44
N HIS A 309 23.32 7.33 -1.87
CA HIS A 309 22.40 8.19 -2.60
C HIS A 309 21.98 7.57 -3.95
N HIS A 310 22.92 7.06 -4.74
CA HIS A 310 22.59 6.38 -6.01
C HIS A 310 21.70 5.15 -5.80
N LEU A 311 21.99 4.34 -4.78
CA LEU A 311 21.17 3.18 -4.42
C LEU A 311 19.79 3.61 -3.93
N LYS A 312 19.68 4.71 -3.18
CA LYS A 312 18.38 5.30 -2.80
C LYS A 312 17.55 5.66 -4.04
N LEU A 313 18.15 6.30 -5.05
CA LEU A 313 17.46 6.65 -6.29
C LEU A 313 17.06 5.40 -7.11
N LEU A 314 17.92 4.40 -7.21
CA LEU A 314 17.61 3.14 -7.90
C LEU A 314 16.48 2.36 -7.20
N ARG A 315 16.45 2.39 -5.86
CA ARG A 315 15.35 1.82 -5.06
C ARG A 315 14.05 2.59 -5.25
N ALA A 316 14.11 3.94 -5.24
CA ALA A 316 12.93 4.78 -5.49
C ALA A 316 12.32 4.51 -6.88
N ALA A 317 13.16 4.22 -7.87
CA ALA A 317 12.72 3.82 -9.22
C ALA A 317 12.32 2.35 -9.36
N LYS A 318 12.25 1.57 -8.26
CA LYS A 318 11.90 0.15 -8.25
C LYS A 318 12.80 -0.72 -9.14
N LEU A 319 14.09 -0.38 -9.24
CA LEU A 319 15.08 -1.16 -9.99
C LEU A 319 15.94 -2.04 -9.07
N VAL A 320 16.03 -1.71 -7.78
CA VAL A 320 16.89 -2.38 -6.80
C VAL A 320 16.12 -2.63 -5.50
N ASP A 321 16.36 -3.79 -4.88
CA ASP A 321 15.89 -4.19 -3.55
C ASP A 321 17.02 -4.36 -2.56
N ILE A 322 16.66 -4.60 -1.30
CA ILE A 322 17.58 -5.04 -0.25
C ILE A 322 17.08 -6.36 0.34
N HIS A 323 17.88 -7.42 0.21
CA HIS A 323 17.66 -8.71 0.86
C HIS A 323 18.86 -8.99 1.77
N ASP A 324 18.62 -9.29 3.05
CA ASP A 324 19.65 -9.63 4.04
C ASP A 324 20.84 -8.64 4.06
N GLY A 325 20.55 -7.34 3.96
CA GLY A 325 21.54 -6.26 3.96
C GLY A 325 22.34 -6.11 2.65
N LYS A 326 22.02 -6.89 1.62
CA LYS A 326 22.60 -6.78 0.27
C LYS A 326 21.62 -6.18 -0.70
N TYR A 327 22.13 -5.37 -1.62
CA TYR A 327 21.37 -4.84 -2.73
C TYR A 327 21.24 -5.89 -3.83
N VAL A 328 20.03 -6.03 -4.36
CA VAL A 328 19.67 -7.00 -5.40
C VAL A 328 19.01 -6.27 -6.56
N LEU A 329 19.40 -6.58 -7.80
CA LEU A 329 18.76 -6.01 -8.97
C LEU A 329 17.41 -6.71 -9.24
N ARG A 330 16.34 -5.93 -9.43
CA ARG A 330 15.09 -6.44 -10.00
C ARG A 330 15.28 -6.67 -11.51
N LYS A 331 15.79 -7.86 -11.87
CA LYS A 331 16.15 -8.19 -13.26
C LYS A 331 14.97 -8.04 -14.22
N LYS A 332 13.78 -8.49 -13.81
CA LYS A 332 12.54 -8.33 -14.58
C LYS A 332 12.22 -6.85 -14.86
N ALA A 333 12.31 -5.99 -13.84
CA ALA A 333 12.07 -4.55 -13.99
C ALA A 333 13.03 -3.87 -14.99
N VAL A 334 14.27 -4.37 -15.12
CA VAL A 334 15.20 -3.89 -16.15
C VAL A 334 14.86 -4.46 -17.53
N GLN A 335 14.46 -5.72 -17.60
CA GLN A 335 14.05 -6.39 -18.84
C GLN A 335 12.74 -5.84 -19.41
N SER A 336 11.84 -5.35 -18.55
CA SER A 336 10.55 -4.78 -18.95
C SER A 336 10.66 -3.36 -19.51
N LEU A 337 11.77 -2.63 -19.28
CA LEU A 337 11.93 -1.23 -19.69
C LEU A 337 11.65 -0.99 -21.18
N ALA A 338 12.18 -1.85 -22.04
CA ALA A 338 11.98 -1.73 -23.48
C ALA A 338 10.50 -1.94 -23.85
N LYS A 339 9.83 -2.91 -23.22
CA LYS A 339 8.40 -3.17 -23.42
C LYS A 339 7.55 -2.03 -22.87
N GLU A 340 7.89 -1.48 -21.70
CA GLU A 340 7.20 -0.33 -21.11
C GLU A 340 7.32 0.93 -21.97
N LEU A 341 8.51 1.19 -22.51
CA LEU A 341 8.73 2.29 -23.44
C LEU A 341 8.00 2.09 -24.77
N ASP A 342 8.06 0.88 -25.34
CA ASP A 342 7.35 0.54 -26.58
C ASP A 342 5.83 0.68 -26.42
N MET A 343 5.27 0.22 -25.29
CA MET A 343 3.86 0.43 -24.97
C MET A 343 3.49 1.91 -24.87
N PHE A 344 4.38 2.76 -24.36
CA PHE A 344 4.14 4.21 -24.32
C PHE A 344 4.21 4.85 -25.71
N LEU A 345 5.15 4.44 -26.55
CA LEU A 345 5.33 4.99 -27.91
C LEU A 345 4.22 4.56 -28.88
N ASN A 346 3.62 3.38 -28.67
CA ASN A 346 2.58 2.81 -29.53
C ASN A 346 1.15 3.03 -29.00
N ARG A 347 0.96 3.99 -28.09
CA ARG A 347 -0.36 4.34 -27.54
C ARG A 347 -1.27 5.00 -28.56
#